data_AF-Q6NK90-F1
#
_entry.id   AF-Q6NK90-F1
#
_cell.length_a   1.000
_cell.length_b   1.000
_cell.length_c   1.000
_cell.angle_alpha   90.00
_cell.angle_beta   90.00
_cell.angle_gamma   90.00
#
_symmetry.space_group_name_H-M   'P 1'
#
loop_
_entity.id
_entity.type
_entity.pdbx_description
1 polymer ?
#
loop_
_entity_poly.entity_id
_entity_poly.type
_entity_poly.pdbx_seq_one_letter_code
_entity_poly.pdbx_strand_id
1 'polypeptide(L)'
;MPIAAALSASVGLILLSVLCLTLPKVAMSGNIQRNSAIGIRTKETKKSDSAWLEGHRKATPILQATGIITLGITAILLVSSFFQAFPPLLPVVSGILAYGVLFAGFIAGAVVANKAAKNVNIQKGI
;
A
#
# COMPACT_ATOMS: atom_id res chain seq x y z
N MET A 1 22.45 -19.13 4.49
CA MET A 1 21.98 -18.05 3.59
C MET A 1 20.48 -17.67 3.67
N PRO A 2 19.56 -18.29 4.44
CA PRO A 2 18.14 -17.91 4.42
C PRO A 2 17.84 -16.57 5.14
N ILE A 3 18.61 -16.24 6.17
CA ILE A 3 18.39 -15.03 6.99
C ILE A 3 18.64 -13.75 6.19
N ALA A 4 19.68 -13.71 5.34
CA ALA A 4 19.98 -12.54 4.53
C ALA A 4 18.86 -12.21 3.53
N ALA A 5 18.25 -13.24 2.92
CA ALA A 5 17.11 -13.08 2.02
C ALA A 5 15.84 -12.64 2.77
N ALA A 6 15.61 -13.16 3.97
CA ALA A 6 14.50 -12.73 4.81
C ALA A 6 14.65 -11.25 5.23
N LEU A 7 15.87 -10.83 5.60
CA LEU A 7 16.15 -9.44 5.93
C LEU A 7 15.95 -8.50 4.74
N SER A 8 16.48 -8.85 3.56
CA SER A 8 16.32 -8.00 2.37
C SER A 8 14.86 -7.86 1.95
N ALA A 9 14.09 -8.96 1.96
CA ALA A 9 12.65 -8.93 1.72
C ALA A 9 11.91 -8.06 2.75
N SER A 10 12.24 -8.23 4.04
CA SER A 10 11.61 -7.49 5.14
C SER A 10 11.80 -5.98 5.01
N VAL A 11 12.99 -5.52 4.63
CA VAL A 11 13.25 -4.09 4.44
C VAL A 11 12.30 -3.50 3.40
N GLY A 12 12.15 -4.16 2.25
CA GLY A 12 11.21 -3.72 1.21
C GLY A 12 9.76 -3.70 1.69
N LEU A 13 9.32 -4.75 2.37
CA LEU A 13 7.97 -4.87 2.91
C LEU A 13 7.67 -3.80 3.98
N ILE A 14 8.61 -3.54 4.89
CA ILE A 14 8.47 -2.51 5.93
C ILE A 14 8.37 -1.13 5.29
N LEU A 15 9.27 -0.79 4.37
CA LEU A 15 9.26 0.51 3.68
C LEU A 15 7.94 0.75 2.95
N LEU A 16 7.46 -0.23 2.18
CA LEU A 16 6.20 -0.12 1.44
C LEU A 16 4.98 -0.11 2.38
N SER A 17 5.02 -0.83 3.49
CA SER A 17 3.94 -0.79 4.48
C SER A 17 3.86 0.56 5.19
N VAL A 18 5.01 1.14 5.57
CA VAL A 18 5.08 2.50 6.13
C VAL A 18 4.55 3.50 5.12
N LEU A 19 4.92 3.35 3.85
CA LEU A 19 4.42 4.20 2.76
C LEU A 19 2.89 4.12 2.65
N CYS A 20 2.29 2.93 2.75
CA CYS A 20 0.84 2.75 2.79
C CYS A 20 0.15 3.46 3.97
N LEU A 21 0.82 3.56 5.12
CA LEU A 21 0.29 4.19 6.32
C LEU A 21 0.44 5.73 6.34
N THR A 22 1.46 6.25 5.66
CA THR A 22 1.79 7.68 5.67
C THR A 22 1.26 8.41 4.45
N LEU A 23 1.35 7.84 3.24
CA LEU A 23 0.92 8.49 1.99
C LEU A 23 -0.49 9.08 2.05
N PRO A 24 -1.51 8.37 2.56
CA PRO A 24 -2.87 8.90 2.54
C PRO A 24 -3.01 10.15 3.42
N LYS A 25 -2.31 10.19 4.56
CA LYS A 25 -2.30 11.36 5.46
C LYS A 25 -1.69 12.58 4.76
N VAL A 26 -0.56 12.38 4.08
CA VAL A 26 0.14 13.46 3.37
C VAL A 26 -0.69 13.93 2.17
N ALA A 27 -1.29 13.01 1.40
CA ALA A 27 -2.14 13.36 0.28
C ALA A 27 -3.41 14.14 0.69
N MET A 28 -4.01 13.81 1.83
CA MET A 28 -5.18 14.54 2.36
C MET A 28 -4.83 15.90 2.99
N SER A 29 -3.58 16.10 3.44
CA SER A 29 -3.15 17.37 4.04
C SER A 29 -3.03 18.54 3.04
N GLY A 30 -3.20 18.29 1.74
CA GLY A 30 -3.02 19.30 0.70
C GLY A 30 -1.57 19.58 0.31
N ASN A 31 -0.59 19.00 1.03
CA ASN A 31 0.83 19.15 0.74
C ASN A 31 1.27 18.48 -0.58
N ILE A 32 0.45 17.61 -1.15
CA ILE A 32 0.72 16.93 -2.42
C ILE A 32 -0.28 17.43 -3.47
N GLN A 33 0.21 18.27 -4.38
CA GLN A 33 -0.57 18.76 -5.51
C GLN A 33 -0.91 17.64 -6.50
N ARG A 34 -1.98 17.84 -7.28
CA ARG A 34 -2.52 16.91 -8.29
C ARG A 34 -1.53 16.43 -9.36
N ASN A 35 -0.35 17.07 -9.49
CA ASN A 35 0.74 16.67 -10.38
C ASN A 35 2.08 16.36 -9.64
N SER A 36 2.04 16.04 -8.36
CA SER A 36 3.24 15.59 -7.65
C SER A 36 3.74 14.24 -8.18
N ALA A 37 5.05 13.99 -8.04
CA ALA A 37 5.64 12.68 -8.30
C ALA A 37 5.12 11.59 -7.35
N ILE A 38 4.43 11.96 -6.28
CA ILE A 38 4.02 11.10 -5.17
C ILE A 38 2.48 11.01 -5.12
N GLY A 39 1.92 9.79 -5.03
CA GLY A 39 0.48 9.54 -4.87
C GLY A 39 -0.11 8.56 -5.89
N ILE A 40 -1.42 8.29 -5.77
CA ILE A 40 -2.16 7.38 -6.67
C ILE A 40 -2.54 8.14 -7.95
N ARG A 41 -1.80 7.90 -9.03
CA ARG A 41 -1.93 8.62 -10.31
C ARG A 41 -2.71 7.79 -11.33
N THR A 42 -4.03 7.90 -11.30
CA THR A 42 -4.92 7.31 -12.31
C THR A 42 -5.41 8.36 -13.31
N LYS A 43 -6.09 7.93 -14.38
CA LYS A 43 -6.69 8.86 -15.36
C LYS A 43 -7.66 9.83 -14.68
N GLU A 44 -8.47 9.34 -13.75
CA GLU A 44 -9.53 10.13 -13.12
C GLU A 44 -9.06 11.00 -11.96
N THR A 45 -8.11 10.51 -11.15
CA THR A 45 -7.57 11.26 -9.99
C THR A 45 -6.79 12.51 -10.41
N LYS A 46 -6.28 12.56 -11.64
CA LYS A 46 -5.53 13.71 -12.16
C LYS A 46 -6.41 14.82 -12.77
N LYS A 47 -7.70 14.58 -13.02
CA LYS A 47 -8.58 15.53 -13.73
C LYS A 47 -8.94 16.78 -12.93
N SER A 48 -9.16 16.63 -11.61
CA SER A 48 -9.57 17.74 -10.74
C SER A 48 -9.04 17.56 -9.31
N ASP A 49 -8.87 18.65 -8.56
CA ASP A 49 -8.35 18.58 -7.18
C ASP A 49 -9.32 17.85 -6.26
N SER A 50 -10.61 18.01 -6.52
CA SER A 50 -11.66 17.24 -5.83
C SER A 50 -11.56 15.74 -6.13
N ALA A 51 -11.26 15.35 -7.37
CA ALA A 51 -11.06 13.93 -7.71
C ALA A 51 -9.77 13.37 -7.10
N TRP A 52 -8.71 14.17 -7.04
CA TRP A 52 -7.48 13.82 -6.34
C TRP A 52 -7.74 13.54 -4.86
N LEU A 53 -8.38 14.49 -4.16
CA LEU A 53 -8.65 14.39 -2.73
C LEU A 53 -9.60 13.23 -2.41
N GLU A 54 -10.72 13.12 -3.13
CA GLU A 54 -11.71 12.06 -2.87
C GLU A 54 -11.16 10.67 -3.21
N GLY A 55 -10.37 10.56 -4.29
CA GLY A 55 -9.68 9.32 -4.64
C GLY A 55 -8.76 8.84 -3.53
N HIS A 56 -7.91 9.73 -3.00
CA HIS A 56 -7.00 9.39 -1.89
C HIS A 56 -7.74 9.12 -0.59
N ARG A 57 -8.81 9.89 -0.29
CA ARG A 57 -9.65 9.67 0.89
C ARG A 57 -10.27 8.28 0.89
N LYS A 58 -10.83 7.84 -0.25
CA LYS A 58 -11.44 6.52 -0.38
C LYS A 58 -10.44 5.37 -0.43
N ALA A 59 -9.22 5.60 -0.93
CA ALA A 59 -8.16 4.60 -0.91
C ALA A 59 -7.47 4.45 0.45
N THR A 60 -7.54 5.48 1.32
CA THR A 60 -6.92 5.51 2.65
C THR A 60 -7.17 4.24 3.48
N PRO A 61 -8.42 3.80 3.73
CA PRO A 61 -8.66 2.63 4.57
C PRO A 61 -8.07 1.34 3.98
N ILE A 62 -8.06 1.20 2.65
CA ILE A 62 -7.48 0.03 1.97
C ILE A 62 -5.96 0.02 2.16
N LEU A 63 -5.31 1.16 1.93
CA LEU A 63 -3.87 1.28 2.10
C LEU A 63 -3.47 1.08 3.57
N GLN A 64 -4.22 1.62 4.53
CA GLN A 64 -3.95 1.43 5.95
C GLN A 64 -4.08 -0.04 6.37
N ALA A 65 -5.17 -0.71 5.97
CA ALA A 65 -5.35 -2.13 6.24
C ALA A 65 -4.23 -2.96 5.61
N THR A 66 -3.87 -2.67 4.35
CA THR A 66 -2.76 -3.33 3.65
C THR A 66 -1.46 -3.17 4.43
N GLY A 67 -1.10 -1.95 4.82
CA GLY A 67 0.14 -1.69 5.56
C GLY A 67 0.18 -2.42 6.91
N ILE A 68 -0.92 -2.43 7.68
CA ILE A 68 -0.99 -3.12 8.97
C ILE A 68 -0.86 -4.63 8.79
N ILE A 69 -1.62 -5.23 7.86
CA ILE A 69 -1.60 -6.67 7.61
C ILE A 69 -0.22 -7.10 7.11
N THR A 70 0.37 -6.38 6.16
CA THR A 70 1.72 -6.68 5.64
C THR A 70 2.78 -6.57 6.73
N LEU A 71 2.71 -5.57 7.63
CA LEU A 71 3.62 -5.50 8.78
C LEU A 71 3.50 -6.72 9.71
N GLY A 72 2.27 -7.16 10.00
CA GLY A 72 2.03 -8.36 10.81
C GLY A 72 2.66 -9.61 10.18
N ILE A 73 2.45 -9.82 8.88
CA ILE A 73 3.05 -10.97 8.17
C ILE A 73 4.57 -10.84 8.10
N THR A 74 5.11 -9.63 7.94
CA THR A 74 6.56 -9.38 7.93
C THR A 74 7.20 -9.70 9.28
N ALA A 75 6.51 -9.41 10.39
CA ALA A 75 6.96 -9.80 11.72
C ALA A 75 7.03 -11.34 11.86
N ILE A 76 6.04 -12.07 11.34
CA ILE A 76 6.05 -13.54 11.32
C ILE A 76 7.22 -14.05 10.48
N LEU A 77 7.47 -13.47 9.30
CA LEU A 77 8.63 -13.82 8.46
C LEU A 77 9.94 -13.62 9.22
N LEU A 78 10.13 -12.48 9.88
CA LEU A 78 11.36 -12.20 10.64
C LEU A 78 11.53 -13.18 11.78
N VAL A 79 10.54 -13.32 12.66
CA VAL A 79 10.61 -14.24 13.80
C VAL A 79 10.88 -15.66 13.33
N SER A 80 10.13 -16.17 12.37
CA SER A 80 10.34 -17.54 11.85
C SER A 80 11.69 -17.75 11.17
N SER A 81 12.33 -16.69 10.65
CA SER A 81 13.65 -16.78 10.01
C SER A 81 14.81 -16.86 10.99
N PHE A 82 14.65 -16.33 12.21
CA PHE A 82 15.69 -16.31 13.24
C PHE A 82 15.62 -17.51 14.20
N PHE A 83 14.43 -18.09 14.38
CA PHE A 83 14.22 -19.20 15.32
C PHE A 83 14.05 -20.53 14.57
N GLN A 84 14.91 -21.51 14.88
CA GLN A 84 14.85 -22.85 14.29
C GLN A 84 13.67 -23.72 14.79
N ALA A 85 12.85 -23.18 15.68
CA ALA A 85 11.66 -23.85 16.22
C ALA A 85 10.48 -23.92 15.23
N PHE A 86 10.58 -23.24 14.09
CA PHE A 86 9.51 -23.15 13.10
C PHE A 86 9.77 -24.02 11.86
N PRO A 87 8.71 -24.42 11.13
CA PRO A 87 8.87 -25.14 9.87
C PRO A 87 9.71 -24.35 8.86
N PRO A 88 10.64 -25.00 8.12
CA PRO A 88 11.52 -24.30 7.16
C PRO A 88 10.79 -23.55 6.03
N LEU A 89 9.56 -23.97 5.71
CA LEU A 89 8.74 -23.33 4.69
C LEU A 89 8.03 -22.05 5.18
N LEU A 90 7.91 -21.84 6.50
CA LEU A 90 7.14 -20.73 7.06
C LEU A 90 7.68 -19.36 6.62
N PRO A 91 9.00 -19.06 6.69
CA PRO A 91 9.54 -17.80 6.20
C PRO A 91 9.23 -17.53 4.72
N VAL A 92 9.30 -18.57 3.89
CA VAL A 92 9.07 -18.47 2.44
C VAL A 92 7.60 -18.15 2.15
N VAL A 93 6.69 -18.89 2.79
CA VAL A 93 5.24 -18.67 2.63
C VAL A 93 4.83 -17.30 3.15
N SER A 94 5.35 -16.89 4.32
CA SER A 94 5.09 -15.55 4.86
C SER A 94 5.60 -14.45 3.93
N GLY A 95 6.76 -14.62 3.29
CA GLY A 95 7.30 -13.64 2.35
C GLY A 95 6.43 -13.49 1.10
N ILE A 96 6.08 -14.62 0.48
CA ILE A 96 5.18 -14.64 -0.70
C ILE A 96 3.83 -14.01 -0.35
N LEU A 97 3.26 -14.36 0.80
CA LEU A 97 1.97 -13.84 1.25
C LEU A 97 2.05 -12.33 1.52
N ALA A 98 3.12 -11.85 2.18
CA ALA A 98 3.29 -10.43 2.49
C ALA A 98 3.34 -9.58 1.21
N TYR A 99 4.13 -9.99 0.21
CA TYR A 99 4.16 -9.32 -1.09
C TYR A 99 2.84 -9.45 -1.84
N GLY A 100 2.20 -10.62 -1.83
CA GLY A 100 0.90 -10.83 -2.46
C GLY A 100 -0.17 -9.89 -1.91
N VAL A 101 -0.28 -9.78 -0.58
CA VAL A 101 -1.19 -8.84 0.10
C VAL A 101 -0.85 -7.40 -0.26
N LEU A 102 0.44 -7.04 -0.26
CA LEU A 102 0.88 -5.69 -0.57
C LEU A 102 0.50 -5.28 -2.01
N PHE A 103 0.78 -6.13 -3.00
CA PHE A 103 0.43 -5.88 -4.40
C PHE A 103 -1.09 -5.82 -4.59
N ALA A 104 -1.83 -6.76 -4.00
CA ALA A 104 -3.29 -6.75 -4.05
C ALA A 104 -3.86 -5.47 -3.44
N GLY A 105 -3.32 -5.03 -2.31
CA GLY A 105 -3.70 -3.79 -1.63
C GLY A 105 -3.43 -2.54 -2.46
N PHE A 106 -2.28 -2.45 -3.13
CA PHE A 106 -1.99 -1.35 -4.05
C PHE A 106 -2.93 -1.31 -5.25
N ILE A 107 -3.20 -2.46 -5.87
CA ILE A 107 -4.14 -2.56 -6.99
C ILE A 107 -5.54 -2.16 -6.53
N ALA A 108 -6.02 -2.70 -5.40
CA ALA A 108 -7.33 -2.38 -4.84
C ALA A 108 -7.45 -0.89 -4.49
N GLY A 109 -6.42 -0.32 -3.86
CA GLY A 109 -6.35 1.11 -3.55
C GLY A 109 -6.41 1.97 -4.80
N ALA A 110 -5.69 1.60 -5.87
CA ALA A 110 -5.71 2.31 -7.14
C ALA A 110 -7.08 2.24 -7.84
N VAL A 111 -7.72 1.07 -7.85
CA VAL A 111 -9.06 0.87 -8.43
C VAL A 111 -10.10 1.70 -7.68
N VAL A 112 -10.08 1.67 -6.34
CA VAL A 112 -11.02 2.43 -5.51
C VAL A 112 -10.79 3.93 -5.65
N ALA A 113 -9.53 4.39 -5.65
CA ALA A 113 -9.21 5.79 -5.92
C ALA A 113 -9.75 6.24 -7.28
N ASN A 114 -9.55 5.44 -8.33
CA ASN A 114 -10.01 5.76 -9.67
C ASN A 114 -11.54 5.82 -9.75
N LYS A 115 -12.24 4.87 -9.13
CA LYS A 115 -13.71 4.83 -9.12
C LYS A 115 -14.29 6.03 -8.36
N ALA A 116 -13.72 6.36 -7.21
CA ALA A 116 -14.12 7.52 -6.42
C ALA A 116 -13.89 8.84 -7.18
N ALA A 117 -12.72 8.98 -7.79
CA ALA A 117 -12.39 10.13 -8.63
C ALA A 117 -13.33 10.27 -9.83
N LYS A 118 -13.66 9.15 -10.51
CA LYS A 118 -14.59 9.14 -11.65
C LYS A 118 -15.97 9.70 -11.25
N ASN A 119 -16.49 9.28 -10.11
CA ASN A 119 -17.81 9.73 -9.63
C ASN A 119 -17.84 11.24 -9.40
N VAL A 120 -16.77 11.79 -8.81
CA VAL A 120 -16.65 13.25 -8.61
C VAL A 120 -16.56 14.00 -9.93
N ASN A 121 -15.79 13.50 -10.89
CA ASN A 121 -15.67 14.13 -12.21
C ASN A 121 -17.02 14.14 -12.95
N ILE A 122 -17.76 13.03 -12.92
CA ILE A 122 -19.10 12.93 -13.51
C ILE A 122 -20.05 13.96 -12.87
N GLN A 123 -20.05 14.08 -11.55
CA GLN A 123 -20.88 15.07 -10.83
C GLN A 123 -20.55 16.52 -11.20
N LYS A 124 -19.30 16.79 -11.61
CA LYS A 124 -18.84 18.11 -12.03
C LYS A 124 -18.89 18.36 -13.54
N GLY A 125 -19.29 17.37 -14.34
CA GLY A 125 -19.32 17.47 -15.80
C GLY A 125 -17.94 17.53 -16.48
N ILE A 126 -16.93 16.85 -15.92
CA ILE A 126 -15.51 16.85 -16.38
C ILE A 126 -15.03 15.45 -16.79
#